data_AF-A0A918B170-F1
#
_entry.id   AF-A0A918B170-F1
#
_cell.length_a   1.000
_cell.length_b   1.000
_cell.length_c   1.000
_cell.angle_alpha   90.00
_cell.angle_beta   90.00
_cell.angle_gamma   90.00
#
_symmetry.space_group_name_H-M   'P 1'
#
loop_
_entity.id
_entity.type
_entity.pdbx_description
1 polymer ?
#
loop_
_entity_poly.entity_id
_entity_poly.type
_entity_poly.pdbx_seq_one_letter_code
_entity_poly.pdbx_strand_id
1 'polypeptide(L)' 'MSFQAGDKVLIVACEDDPRAVGRTGRIVDEVPPGPLTGGRWTVNGISWLIAPVLCHLWELRPA' A
#
# COMPACT_ATOMS: atom_id res chain seq x y z
N MET A 1 -11.67 -0.51 -8.89
CA MET A 1 -10.42 0.05 -9.43
C MET A 1 -9.29 -0.75 -8.84
N SER A 2 -8.38 -1.27 -9.66
CA SER A 2 -7.12 -1.89 -9.18
C SER A 2 -5.97 -0.92 -9.40
N PHE A 3 -4.91 -1.08 -8.64
CA PHE A 3 -3.65 -0.37 -8.87
C PHE A 3 -2.74 -1.18 -9.81
N GLN A 4 -1.67 -0.53 -10.25
CA GLN A 4 -0.56 -1.13 -10.99
C GLN A 4 0.76 -0.85 -10.28
N ALA A 5 1.78 -1.66 -10.54
CA ALA A 5 3.13 -1.41 -10.06
C ALA A 5 3.59 0.01 -10.45
N GLY A 6 4.15 0.73 -9.47
CA GLY A 6 4.62 2.10 -9.61
C GLY A 6 3.57 3.17 -9.29
N ASP A 7 2.28 2.83 -9.21
CA ASP A 7 1.21 3.75 -8.86
C ASP A 7 1.49 4.41 -7.52
N LYS A 8 1.38 5.73 -7.49
CA LYS A 8 1.55 6.53 -6.28
C LYS A 8 0.22 6.57 -5.51
N VAL A 9 0.24 6.20 -4.24
CA VAL A 9 -0.97 6.03 -3.43
C VAL A 9 -0.86 6.69 -2.07
N LEU A 10 -1.91 7.39 -1.66
CA LEU A 10 -2.12 7.88 -0.30
C LEU A 10 -2.70 6.74 0.56
N ILE A 11 -2.07 6.51 1.70
CA ILE A 11 -2.52 5.55 2.70
C ILE A 11 -3.47 6.27 3.65
N VAL A 12 -4.78 5.98 3.57
CA VAL A 12 -5.82 6.61 4.39
C VAL A 12 -6.16 5.81 5.65
N ALA A 13 -5.81 4.53 5.66
CA ALA A 13 -5.83 3.62 6.81
C ALA A 13 -4.72 2.57 6.59
N CYS A 14 -4.27 1.90 7.65
CA CYS A 14 -3.33 0.78 7.51
C CYS A 14 -3.37 -0.06 8.78
N GLU A 15 -3.90 -1.27 8.68
CA GLU A 15 -3.88 -2.24 9.78
C GLU A 15 -2.47 -2.76 10.07
N ASP A 16 -1.63 -2.89 9.04
CA ASP A 16 -0.29 -3.47 9.14
C ASP A 16 0.69 -2.56 9.92
N ASP A 17 0.69 -1.25 9.64
CA ASP A 17 1.41 -0.25 10.45
C ASP A 17 0.65 1.09 10.49
N PRO A 18 0.03 1.45 11.64
CA PRO A 18 -0.71 2.71 11.79
C PRO A 18 0.10 3.99 11.50
N ARG A 19 1.44 3.92 11.55
CA ARG A 19 2.32 5.08 11.27
C ARG A 19 2.38 5.43 9.79
N ALA A 20 1.91 4.53 8.92
CA ALA A 20 1.83 4.76 7.48
C ALA A 20 0.64 5.65 7.08
N VAL A 21 -0.37 5.78 7.94
CA VAL A 21 -1.56 6.61 7.68
C VAL A 21 -1.18 8.07 7.44
N GLY A 22 -1.77 8.65 6.40
CA GLY A 22 -1.50 10.01 5.95
C GLY A 22 -0.23 10.16 5.10
N ARG A 23 0.52 9.09 4.87
CA ARG A 23 1.72 9.10 4.01
C ARG A 23 1.40 8.60 2.62
N THR A 24 2.27 8.98 1.69
CA THR A 24 2.21 8.52 0.31
C THR A 24 3.31 7.50 0.06
N GLY A 25 3.00 6.45 -0.68
CA GLY A 25 3.97 5.46 -1.14
C GLY A 25 3.71 5.05 -2.57
N ARG A 26 4.29 3.92 -2.98
CA ARG A 26 4.11 3.32 -4.30
C ARG A 26 3.74 1.86 -4.18
N ILE A 27 2.82 1.44 -5.05
CA ILE A 27 2.50 0.02 -5.24
C ILE A 27 3.69 -0.67 -5.87
N VAL A 28 4.10 -1.81 -5.32
CA VAL A 28 5.20 -2.61 -5.89
C VAL A 28 4.73 -3.92 -6.50
N ASP A 29 3.49 -4.33 -6.26
CA ASP A 29 2.98 -5.57 -6.82
C ASP A 29 2.74 -5.43 -8.33
N GLU A 30 3.35 -6.32 -9.11
CA GLU A 30 3.17 -6.41 -10.56
C GLU A 30 1.83 -7.05 -10.96
N VAL A 31 1.21 -7.78 -10.02
CA VAL A 31 -0.06 -8.47 -10.19
C VAL A 31 -1.02 -8.14 -9.05
N PRO A 32 -2.34 -8.30 -9.24
CA PRO A 32 -3.30 -8.09 -8.18
C PRO A 32 -3.02 -8.96 -6.93
N PRO A 33 -3.31 -8.45 -5.72
CA PRO A 33 -3.13 -9.17 -4.46
C PRO A 33 -3.80 -10.53 -4.44
N GLY A 34 -3.08 -11.52 -3.89
CA GLY A 34 -3.54 -12.90 -3.77
C GLY A 34 -3.49 -13.42 -2.34
N PRO A 35 -3.68 -14.73 -2.14
CA PRO A 35 -3.68 -15.35 -0.81
C PRO A 35 -2.39 -15.13 -0.02
N LEU A 36 -1.24 -15.03 -0.70
CA LEU A 36 0.06 -14.82 -0.07
C LEU A 36 0.20 -13.47 0.63
N THR A 37 -0.53 -12.45 0.17
CA THR A 37 -0.59 -11.11 0.81
C THR A 37 -1.88 -10.92 1.60
N GLY A 38 -2.73 -11.95 1.70
CA GLY A 38 -4.06 -11.83 2.28
C GLY A 38 -4.98 -10.85 1.53
N GLY A 39 -4.79 -10.71 0.21
CA GLY A 39 -5.56 -9.78 -0.61
C GLY A 39 -5.18 -8.30 -0.40
N ARG A 40 -3.99 -8.02 0.14
CA ARG A 40 -3.45 -6.67 0.37
C ARG A 40 -2.37 -6.31 -0.64
N TRP A 41 -2.31 -5.03 -0.98
CA TRP A 41 -1.28 -4.41 -1.79
C TRP A 41 -0.07 -4.05 -0.94
N THR A 42 1.11 -4.35 -1.45
CA THR A 42 2.39 -3.92 -0.90
C THR A 42 2.65 -2.49 -1.32
N VAL A 43 2.75 -1.60 -0.33
CA VAL A 43 3.12 -0.20 -0.52
C VAL A 43 4.52 0.02 0.03
N ASN A 44 5.41 0.57 -0.77
CA ASN A 44 6.79 0.90 -0.39
C ASN A 44 7.09 2.39 -0.62
N GLY A 45 8.27 2.86 -0.21
CA GLY A 45 8.69 4.24 -0.38
C GLY A 45 7.92 5.23 0.49
N ILE A 46 7.40 4.77 1.62
CA ILE A 46 6.55 5.52 2.56
C ILE A 46 7.39 6.45 3.44
N SER A 47 8.54 5.95 3.92
CA SER A 47 9.45 6.63 4.83
C SER A 47 10.75 5.84 4.93
N TRP A 48 11.82 6.48 5.39
CA TRP A 48 13.05 5.78 5.78
C TRP A 48 12.90 4.94 7.06
N LEU A 49 11.89 5.22 7.88
CA LEU A 49 11.69 4.58 9.19
C LEU A 49 10.48 3.63 9.23
N ILE A 50 9.79 3.46 8.10
CA ILE A 50 8.60 2.60 8.00
C ILE A 50 8.91 1.61 6.88
N ALA A 51 8.88 0.32 7.24
CA ALA A 51 9.02 -0.76 6.28
C ALA A 51 7.88 -0.71 5.23
N PRO A 52 8.00 -1.44 4.11
CA PRO A 52 6.85 -1.66 3.24
C PRO A 52 5.67 -2.22 4.05
N VAL A 53 4.45 -1.79 3.73
CA VAL A 53 3.23 -2.21 4.42
C VAL A 53 2.26 -2.90 3.48
N LEU A 54 1.44 -3.78 4.04
CA LEU A 54 0.33 -4.42 3.34
C LEU A 54 -0.99 -3.70 3.64
N CYS A 55 -1.56 -3.06 2.61
CA CYS A 55 -2.83 -2.34 2.71
C CYS A 55 -3.92 -2.98 1.85
N HIS A 56 -5.13 -3.05 2.36
CA HIS A 56 -6.30 -3.38 1.56
C HIS A 56 -6.62 -2.27 0.55
N LEU A 57 -7.36 -2.62 -0.50
CA LEU A 57 -7.75 -1.66 -1.53
C LEU A 57 -8.50 -0.43 -0.96
N TRP A 58 -9.36 -0.64 0.05
CA TRP A 58 -10.13 0.45 0.65
C TRP A 58 -9.29 1.40 1.51
N GLU A 59 -8.11 0.97 1.94
CA GLU A 59 -7.14 1.73 2.73
C GLU A 59 -6.28 2.67 1.87
N LEU A 60 -6.41 2.59 0.55
CA LEU A 60 -5.58 3.30 -0.42
C LEU A 60 -6.40 4.22 -1.31
N ARG A 61 -5.82 5.36 -1.67
CA ARG A 61 -6.35 6.28 -2.68
C ARG A 61 -5.25 6.68 -3.65
N PRO A 62 -5.56 6.98 -4.93
CA PRO A 62 -4.61 7.67 -5.80
C PRO A 62 -4.10 8.95 -5.12
N ALA A 63 -2.79 9.18 -5.18
CA ALA A 63 -2.13 10.33 -4.57
C ALA A 63 -2.10 11.58 -5.46
#